data_AF-A0A7S1XC01-F1
#
_entry.id   AF-A0A7S1XC01-F1
#
_cell.length_a   1.000
_cell.length_b   1.000
_cell.length_c   1.000
_cell.angle_alpha   90.00
_cell.angle_beta   90.00
_cell.angle_gamma   90.00
#
_symmetry.space_group_name_H-M   'P 1'
#
loop_
_entity.id
_entity.type
_entity.pdbx_description
1 polymer ?
#
loop_
_entity_poly.entity_id
_entity_poly.type
_entity_poly.pdbx_seq_one_letter_code
_entity_poly.pdbx_strand_id
1 'polypeptide(L)'
;AKQSTSWLRVICRVPRDSAWLDEMIIYAKSYCGLSGLLRCYGSAAPRVIPMAALSVAVVLALSIEQAGELIKDQWIHPYPYQVFAFIVGFAVTYRCNYSYNRYMEAATNLRTLSDKLCEAAIAFSNYDAAGVTSESAHLRQTHGHFQAQLLHLISLAHAVALQQLRCDEDIGNLLPHDSSSRPPPVDAAGVFTNAHVEQSCQRRRFTSAECAKQARYSTGVWSLLKRAVVMSTSRASQDSYNWLSPLPVLGGILPEERALLELEPMHHPRSPYVTAGGLCLAADGA
;
A
#
# COMPACT_ATOMS: atom_id res chain seq x y z
N ALA A 1 40.76 5.14 16.84
CA ALA A 1 39.84 5.48 17.96
C ALA A 1 38.82 6.60 17.68
N LYS A 2 38.94 7.43 16.62
CA LYS A 2 37.99 8.54 16.33
C LYS A 2 36.86 8.24 15.31
N GLN A 3 36.83 7.06 14.67
CA GLN A 3 35.82 6.73 13.64
C GLN A 3 34.65 5.86 14.13
N SER A 4 34.76 5.20 15.29
CA SER A 4 33.73 4.26 15.76
C SER A 4 32.54 4.91 16.48
N THR A 5 32.60 6.20 16.80
CA THR A 5 31.50 6.94 17.45
C THR A 5 30.59 7.66 16.45
N SER A 6 30.79 7.43 15.15
CA SER A 6 29.98 8.03 14.08
C SER A 6 28.59 7.39 13.96
N TRP A 7 28.49 6.07 14.11
CA TRP A 7 27.26 5.32 13.81
C TRP A 7 26.18 5.43 14.89
N LEU A 8 26.55 5.43 16.18
CA LEU A 8 25.61 5.70 17.28
C LEU A 8 25.06 7.13 17.24
N ARG A 9 25.79 8.07 16.61
CA ARG A 9 25.31 9.44 16.39
C ARG A 9 24.32 9.54 15.22
N VAL A 10 24.25 8.54 14.34
CA VAL A 10 23.31 8.46 13.21
C VAL A 10 21.95 7.93 13.66
N ILE A 11 21.90 7.04 14.66
CA ILE A 11 20.64 6.47 15.16
C ILE A 11 19.86 7.48 16.04
N CYS A 12 20.53 8.47 16.64
CA CYS A 12 19.87 9.49 17.48
C CYS A 12 20.05 10.95 17.05
N ARG A 13 20.72 11.26 15.93
CA ARG A 13 20.49 12.54 15.24
C ARG A 13 19.21 12.41 14.42
N VAL A 14 18.08 12.46 15.10
CA VAL A 14 16.94 13.17 14.52
C VAL A 14 17.49 14.57 14.24
N PRO A 15 17.58 15.02 12.97
CA PRO A 15 18.03 16.37 12.67
C PRO A 15 17.21 17.32 13.54
N ARG A 16 17.89 18.10 14.37
CA ARG A 16 17.30 19.12 15.26
C ARG A 16 16.84 20.34 14.46
N ASP A 17 16.50 20.13 13.19
CA ASP A 17 15.75 21.05 12.36
C ASP A 17 14.28 20.68 12.59
N SER A 18 13.78 21.13 13.73
CA SER A 18 12.43 20.90 14.26
C SER A 18 11.36 21.64 13.45
N ALA A 19 11.46 21.66 12.12
CA ALA A 19 10.37 22.10 11.25
C ALA A 19 9.26 21.04 11.14
N TRP A 20 9.57 19.77 11.41
CA TRP A 20 8.61 18.65 11.32
C TRP A 20 7.80 18.41 12.60
N LEU A 21 8.19 18.99 13.74
CA LEU A 21 7.52 18.79 15.02
C LEU A 21 6.43 19.84 15.31
N ASP A 22 6.49 21.01 14.67
CA ASP A 22 5.48 22.08 14.77
C ASP A 22 4.52 22.15 13.58
N GLU A 23 4.73 21.36 12.51
CA GLU A 23 3.68 21.11 11.54
C GLU A 23 2.65 20.16 12.16
N MET A 24 1.74 20.74 12.95
CA MET A 24 0.40 20.19 13.14
C MET A 24 -0.08 19.69 11.77
N ILE A 25 -0.42 18.40 11.67
CA ILE A 25 -0.85 17.72 10.45
C ILE A 25 -1.64 18.72 9.59
N ILE A 26 -1.00 19.24 8.54
CA ILE A 26 -1.62 20.29 7.72
C ILE A 26 -2.64 19.58 6.87
N TYR A 27 -3.87 19.52 7.37
CA TYR A 27 -5.00 19.17 6.56
C TYR A 27 -5.15 20.28 5.53
N ALA A 28 -4.79 19.99 4.28
CA ALA A 28 -5.13 20.85 3.16
C ALA A 28 -6.66 21.00 3.16
N LYS A 29 -7.14 22.13 3.69
CA LYS A 29 -8.57 22.47 3.71
C LYS A 29 -8.98 22.82 2.29
N SER A 30 -9.20 21.80 1.46
CA SER A 30 -9.91 21.98 0.19
C SER A 30 -11.34 22.41 0.50
N TYR A 31 -11.85 23.38 -0.26
CA TYR A 31 -13.25 23.78 -0.21
C TYR A 31 -14.16 22.54 -0.27
N CYS A 32 -14.96 22.34 0.79
CA CYS A 32 -15.96 21.27 0.94
C CYS A 32 -15.47 19.82 0.74
N GLY A 33 -14.17 19.53 0.84
CA GLY A 33 -13.64 18.16 0.66
C GLY A 33 -13.83 17.58 -0.76
N LEU A 34 -14.26 18.41 -1.72
CA LEU A 34 -14.61 18.01 -3.07
C LEU A 34 -13.40 17.47 -3.85
N SER A 35 -12.20 17.98 -3.55
CA SER A 35 -10.95 17.44 -4.08
C SER A 35 -10.71 15.99 -3.68
N GLY A 36 -11.25 15.53 -2.54
CA GLY A 36 -11.19 14.12 -2.13
C GLY A 36 -12.15 13.26 -2.94
N LEU A 37 -13.36 13.75 -3.20
CA LEU A 37 -14.38 13.05 -4.01
C LEU A 37 -13.97 12.94 -5.49
N LEU A 38 -13.37 13.99 -6.05
CA LEU A 38 -12.91 14.04 -7.44
C LEU A 38 -11.55 13.36 -7.67
N ARG A 39 -10.93 12.80 -6.62
CA ARG A 39 -9.64 12.14 -6.75
C ARG A 39 -9.82 10.85 -7.55
N CYS A 40 -9.29 10.79 -8.77
CA CYS A 40 -9.41 9.58 -9.60
C CYS A 40 -8.57 8.40 -9.08
N TYR A 41 -7.50 8.67 -8.33
CA TYR A 41 -6.60 7.65 -7.80
C TYR A 41 -7.11 7.07 -6.48
N GLY A 42 -7.20 5.75 -6.39
CA GLY A 42 -7.70 5.04 -5.20
C GLY A 42 -9.21 5.17 -4.96
N SER A 43 -9.92 5.96 -5.78
CA SER A 43 -11.36 6.14 -5.66
C SER A 43 -12.14 4.99 -6.31
N ALA A 44 -13.33 4.73 -5.77
CA ALA A 44 -14.32 3.85 -6.37
C ALA A 44 -15.01 4.48 -7.59
N ALA A 45 -15.00 5.81 -7.70
CA ALA A 45 -15.67 6.56 -8.77
C ALA A 45 -15.35 6.06 -10.19
N PRO A 46 -14.07 5.93 -10.63
CA PRO A 46 -13.77 5.43 -11.97
C PRO A 46 -14.26 4.00 -12.23
N ARG A 47 -14.49 3.19 -11.17
CA ARG A 47 -15.05 1.85 -11.31
C ARG A 47 -16.58 1.85 -11.34
N VAL A 48 -17.24 2.85 -10.76
CA VAL A 48 -18.71 2.93 -10.76
C VAL A 48 -19.22 3.64 -12.00
N ILE A 49 -18.47 4.60 -12.55
CA ILE A 49 -18.87 5.41 -13.71
C ILE A 49 -19.33 4.57 -14.91
N PRO A 50 -18.64 3.50 -15.36
CA PRO A 50 -19.10 2.75 -16.53
C PRO A 50 -20.42 2.01 -16.28
N MET A 51 -20.63 1.49 -15.05
CA MET A 51 -21.88 0.83 -14.68
C MET A 51 -23.02 1.83 -14.51
N ALA A 52 -22.73 3.00 -13.94
CA ALA A 52 -23.69 4.10 -13.89
C ALA A 52 -24.05 4.58 -15.31
N ALA A 53 -23.07 4.73 -16.20
CA ALA A 53 -23.31 5.08 -17.61
C ALA A 53 -24.16 4.02 -18.33
N LEU A 54 -23.91 2.73 -18.09
CA LEU A 54 -24.75 1.64 -18.59
C LEU A 54 -26.19 1.75 -18.08
N SER A 55 -26.39 2.03 -16.78
CA SER A 55 -27.75 2.22 -16.24
C SER A 55 -28.48 3.41 -16.89
N VAL A 56 -27.79 4.53 -17.12
CA VAL A 56 -28.34 5.70 -17.81
C VAL A 56 -28.66 5.36 -19.27
N ALA A 57 -27.80 4.60 -19.95
CA ALA A 57 -28.04 4.16 -21.32
C ALA A 57 -29.28 3.26 -21.43
N VAL A 58 -29.49 2.34 -20.48
CA VAL A 58 -30.69 1.50 -20.41
C VAL A 58 -31.95 2.35 -20.19
N VAL A 59 -31.90 3.33 -19.28
CA VAL A 59 -33.02 4.25 -19.04
C VAL A 59 -33.33 5.08 -20.30
N LEU A 60 -32.30 5.56 -21.00
CA LEU A 60 -32.48 6.30 -22.26
C LEU A 60 -33.08 5.41 -23.36
N ALA A 61 -32.62 4.17 -23.52
CA ALA A 61 -33.19 3.23 -24.48
C ALA A 61 -34.68 2.96 -24.22
N LEU A 62 -35.05 2.71 -22.96
CA LEU A 62 -36.44 2.52 -22.53
C LEU A 62 -37.30 3.78 -22.70
N SER A 63 -36.70 4.97 -22.69
CA SER A 63 -37.43 6.22 -22.92
C SER A 63 -37.75 6.48 -24.39
N ILE A 64 -36.95 5.93 -25.31
CA ILE A 64 -37.13 6.08 -26.76
C ILE A 64 -38.21 5.11 -27.25
N GLU A 65 -38.23 3.88 -26.72
CA GLU A 65 -39.31 2.93 -27.00
C GLU A 65 -40.56 3.32 -26.19
N GLN A 66 -41.73 3.47 -26.84
CA GLN A 66 -43.02 3.71 -26.16
C GLN A 66 -43.40 2.59 -25.15
N ALA A 67 -42.61 1.52 -25.05
CA ALA A 67 -42.64 0.54 -23.97
C ALA A 67 -42.50 1.16 -22.56
N GLY A 68 -41.95 2.37 -22.45
CA GLY A 68 -41.85 3.10 -21.19
C GLY A 68 -43.19 3.37 -20.50
N GLU A 69 -44.31 3.51 -21.22
CA GLU A 69 -45.62 3.82 -20.63
C GLU A 69 -46.20 2.64 -19.83
N LEU A 70 -46.02 1.40 -20.32
CA LEU A 70 -46.43 0.18 -19.60
C LEU A 70 -45.65 -0.03 -18.30
N ILE A 71 -44.36 0.30 -18.31
CA ILE A 71 -43.51 0.20 -17.12
C ILE A 71 -43.84 1.32 -16.14
N LYS A 72 -44.06 2.56 -16.61
CA LYS A 72 -44.44 3.67 -15.73
C LYS A 72 -45.66 3.34 -14.90
N ASP A 73 -46.71 2.79 -15.49
CA ASP A 73 -47.93 2.41 -14.77
C ASP A 73 -47.68 1.40 -13.64
N GLN A 74 -46.79 0.43 -13.87
CA GLN A 74 -46.41 -0.55 -12.83
C GLN A 74 -45.59 0.07 -11.70
N TRP A 75 -44.87 1.16 -11.97
CA TRP A 75 -44.02 1.87 -11.02
C TRP A 75 -44.66 3.12 -10.40
N ILE A 76 -45.95 3.39 -10.66
CA ILE A 76 -46.70 4.50 -10.03
C ILE A 76 -46.74 4.34 -8.51
N HIS A 77 -46.80 3.11 -8.00
CA HIS A 77 -46.85 2.86 -6.57
C HIS A 77 -45.44 3.01 -5.96
N PRO A 78 -45.21 3.94 -5.00
CA PRO A 78 -43.88 4.18 -4.43
C PRO A 78 -43.42 3.07 -3.47
N TYR A 79 -44.32 2.17 -3.07
CA TYR A 79 -44.07 1.16 -2.04
C TYR A 79 -42.96 0.13 -2.41
N PRO A 80 -42.96 -0.51 -3.60
CA PRO A 80 -41.93 -1.47 -3.95
C PRO A 80 -40.53 -0.85 -4.04
N TYR A 81 -40.44 0.39 -4.54
CA TYR A 81 -39.17 1.12 -4.59
C TYR A 81 -38.61 1.38 -3.20
N GLN A 82 -39.45 1.76 -2.24
CA GLN A 82 -39.02 1.99 -0.86
C GLN A 82 -38.46 0.71 -0.20
N VAL A 83 -39.15 -0.43 -0.37
CA VAL A 83 -38.68 -1.72 0.19
C VAL A 83 -37.34 -2.13 -0.44
N PHE A 84 -37.21 -1.99 -1.76
CA PHE A 84 -35.96 -2.28 -2.46
C PHE A 84 -34.81 -1.40 -1.97
N ALA A 85 -35.03 -0.08 -1.89
CA ALA A 85 -34.04 0.88 -1.41
C ALA A 85 -33.61 0.57 0.04
N PHE A 86 -34.54 0.16 0.90
CA PHE A 86 -34.23 -0.22 2.28
C PHE A 86 -33.35 -1.47 2.35
N ILE A 87 -33.69 -2.54 1.63
CA ILE A 87 -32.92 -3.79 1.62
C ILE A 87 -31.51 -3.55 1.07
N VAL A 88 -31.39 -2.85 -0.07
CA VAL A 88 -30.09 -2.53 -0.68
C VAL A 88 -29.26 -1.62 0.22
N GLY A 89 -29.88 -0.58 0.79
CA GLY A 89 -29.20 0.34 1.71
C GLY A 89 -28.66 -0.38 2.95
N PHE A 90 -29.45 -1.28 3.53
CA PHE A 90 -29.02 -2.11 4.66
C PHE A 90 -27.88 -3.05 4.26
N ALA A 91 -28.01 -3.77 3.14
CA ALA A 91 -26.99 -4.71 2.67
C ALA A 91 -25.64 -4.03 2.39
N VAL A 92 -25.66 -2.85 1.75
CA VAL A 92 -24.45 -2.06 1.49
C VAL A 92 -23.81 -1.59 2.80
N THR A 93 -24.61 -1.03 3.71
CA THR A 93 -24.08 -0.54 5.00
C THR A 93 -23.46 -1.67 5.82
N TYR A 94 -24.12 -2.82 5.91
CA TYR A 94 -23.62 -3.98 6.63
C TYR A 94 -22.32 -4.50 6.02
N ARG A 95 -22.25 -4.63 4.69
CA ARG A 95 -21.04 -5.07 3.98
C ARG A 95 -19.88 -4.09 4.17
N CYS A 96 -20.15 -2.79 4.13
CA CYS A 96 -19.15 -1.75 4.39
C CYS A 96 -18.61 -1.82 5.82
N ASN A 97 -19.50 -1.98 6.82
CA ASN A 97 -19.11 -2.11 8.22
C ASN A 97 -18.22 -3.35 8.45
N TYR A 98 -18.62 -4.51 7.94
CA TYR A 98 -17.82 -5.73 8.05
C TYR A 98 -16.43 -5.59 7.41
N SER A 99 -16.36 -4.99 6.21
CA SER A 99 -15.10 -4.75 5.51
C SER A 99 -14.19 -3.78 6.28
N TYR A 100 -14.79 -2.73 6.87
CA TYR A 100 -14.08 -1.76 7.69
C TYR A 100 -13.47 -2.38 8.95
N ASN A 101 -14.22 -3.23 9.66
CA ASN A 101 -13.71 -3.90 10.87
C ASN A 101 -12.51 -4.80 10.55
N ARG A 102 -12.59 -5.59 9.47
CA ARG A 102 -11.46 -6.42 9.02
C ARG A 102 -10.24 -5.59 8.64
N TYR A 103 -10.44 -4.44 7.99
CA TYR A 103 -9.35 -3.53 7.66
C TYR A 103 -8.68 -2.98 8.92
N MET A 104 -9.46 -2.53 9.91
CA MET A 104 -8.95 -1.98 11.16
C MET A 104 -8.22 -3.01 12.01
N GLU A 105 -8.72 -4.25 12.04
CA GLU A 105 -8.05 -5.38 12.69
C GLU A 105 -6.69 -5.65 12.05
N ALA A 106 -6.63 -5.79 10.72
CA ALA A 106 -5.39 -6.02 9.99
C ALA A 106 -4.39 -4.86 10.20
N ALA A 107 -4.84 -3.61 10.15
CA ALA A 107 -4.01 -2.44 10.38
C ALA A 107 -3.45 -2.41 11.81
N THR A 108 -4.24 -2.81 12.81
CA THR A 108 -3.80 -2.89 14.20
C THR A 108 -2.77 -4.00 14.38
N ASN A 109 -3.01 -5.18 13.82
CA ASN A 109 -2.08 -6.31 13.88
C ASN A 109 -0.72 -5.97 13.24
N LEU A 110 -0.72 -5.21 12.13
CA LEU A 110 0.52 -4.76 11.49
C LEU A 110 1.32 -3.79 12.37
N ARG A 111 0.62 -2.89 13.07
CA ARG A 111 1.25 -1.99 14.04
C ARG A 111 1.84 -2.77 15.21
N THR A 112 1.10 -3.73 15.76
CA THR A 112 1.58 -4.61 16.83
C THR A 112 2.81 -5.40 16.39
N LEU A 113 2.84 -5.95 15.18
CA LEU A 113 4.02 -6.64 14.64
C LEU A 113 5.24 -5.70 14.60
N SER A 114 5.06 -4.48 14.11
CA SER A 114 6.15 -3.49 14.02
C SER A 114 6.66 -3.09 15.41
N ASP A 115 5.74 -2.92 16.37
CA ASP A 115 6.05 -2.61 17.76
C ASP A 115 6.83 -3.75 18.44
N LYS A 116 6.40 -5.01 18.26
CA LYS A 116 7.10 -6.17 18.83
C LYS A 116 8.48 -6.41 18.23
N LEU A 117 8.67 -6.16 16.94
CA LEU A 117 9.99 -6.20 16.31
C LEU A 117 10.92 -5.10 16.86
N CYS A 118 10.38 -3.90 17.11
CA CYS A 118 11.12 -2.80 17.73
C CYS A 118 11.51 -3.11 19.18
N GLU A 119 10.56 -3.57 20.00
CA GLU A 119 10.81 -4.00 21.38
C GLU A 119 11.88 -5.10 21.44
N ALA A 120 11.82 -6.08 20.55
CA ALA A 120 12.83 -7.14 20.47
C ALA A 120 14.22 -6.58 20.15
N ALA A 121 14.33 -5.67 19.18
CA ALA A 121 15.60 -5.02 18.84
C ALA A 121 16.21 -4.28 20.04
N ILE A 122 15.39 -3.53 20.78
CA ILE A 122 15.82 -2.80 21.98
C ILE A 122 16.25 -3.78 23.08
N ALA A 123 15.47 -4.82 23.34
CA ALA A 123 15.77 -5.80 24.38
C ALA A 123 17.11 -6.53 24.12
N PHE A 124 17.34 -7.00 22.89
CA PHE A 124 18.60 -7.62 22.51
C PHE A 124 19.78 -6.64 22.57
N SER A 125 19.59 -5.39 22.12
CA SER A 125 20.61 -4.35 22.21
C SER A 125 21.02 -4.08 23.67
N ASN A 126 20.06 -4.06 24.59
CA ASN A 126 20.31 -3.85 26.02
C ASN A 126 21.01 -5.06 26.65
N TYR A 127 20.60 -6.27 26.28
CA TYR A 127 21.22 -7.50 26.79
C TYR A 127 22.69 -7.61 26.36
N ASP A 128 22.97 -7.32 25.09
CA ASP A 128 24.33 -7.32 24.55
C ASP A 128 25.20 -6.22 25.21
N ALA A 129 24.63 -5.03 25.45
CA ALA A 129 25.34 -3.93 26.13
C ALA A 129 25.75 -4.28 27.58
N ALA A 130 24.97 -5.12 28.27
CA ALA A 130 25.29 -5.53 29.64
C ALA A 130 26.57 -6.40 29.73
N GLY A 131 26.94 -7.09 28.65
CA GLY A 131 28.15 -7.93 28.58
C GLY A 131 29.44 -7.16 28.27
N VAL A 132 29.36 -5.90 27.83
CA VAL A 132 30.52 -5.12 27.39
C VAL A 132 31.16 -4.39 28.58
N THR A 133 32.22 -4.98 29.14
CA THR A 133 33.07 -4.28 30.13
C THR A 133 33.98 -3.25 29.45
N SER A 134 34.33 -2.18 30.18
CA SER A 134 34.93 -0.99 29.57
C SER A 134 36.34 -1.16 29.00
N GLU A 135 37.07 -2.23 29.33
CA GLU A 135 38.52 -2.34 29.09
C GLU A 135 38.93 -2.90 27.72
N SER A 136 38.07 -3.62 27.01
CA SER A 136 38.47 -4.34 25.78
C SER A 136 37.93 -3.68 24.50
N ALA A 137 38.83 -3.02 23.76
CA ALA A 137 38.49 -2.36 22.48
C ALA A 137 37.93 -3.34 21.44
N HIS A 138 38.38 -4.60 21.43
CA HIS A 138 37.89 -5.63 20.52
C HIS A 138 36.41 -5.96 20.78
N LEU A 139 35.98 -6.11 22.04
CA LEU A 139 34.58 -6.45 22.35
C LEU A 139 33.63 -5.34 21.87
N ARG A 140 34.02 -4.08 21.96
CA ARG A 140 33.23 -2.95 21.44
C ARG A 140 33.02 -3.01 19.93
N GLN A 141 34.03 -3.47 19.17
CA GLN A 141 33.90 -3.62 17.72
C GLN A 141 32.98 -4.78 17.35
N THR A 142 33.11 -5.91 18.05
CA THR A 142 32.24 -7.09 17.85
C THR A 142 30.79 -6.76 18.21
N HIS A 143 30.57 -6.04 19.31
CA HIS A 143 29.26 -5.54 19.75
C HIS A 143 28.58 -4.69 18.66
N GLY A 144 29.30 -3.72 18.11
CA GLY A 144 28.75 -2.88 17.04
C GLY A 144 28.39 -3.67 15.77
N HIS A 145 29.17 -4.69 15.43
CA HIS A 145 28.88 -5.57 14.30
C HIS A 145 27.65 -6.43 14.54
N PHE A 146 27.53 -7.03 15.73
CA PHE A 146 26.38 -7.84 16.12
C PHE A 146 25.08 -7.02 16.11
N GLN A 147 25.09 -5.82 16.71
CA GLN A 147 23.94 -4.92 16.70
C GLN A 147 23.53 -4.52 15.28
N ALA A 148 24.50 -4.20 14.42
CA ALA A 148 24.22 -3.87 13.03
C ALA A 148 23.57 -5.04 12.27
N GLN A 149 24.08 -6.27 12.47
CA GLN A 149 23.51 -7.48 11.87
C GLN A 149 22.10 -7.76 12.40
N LEU A 150 21.87 -7.65 13.71
CA LEU A 150 20.56 -7.86 14.31
C LEU A 150 19.53 -6.87 13.77
N LEU A 151 19.87 -5.58 13.73
CA LEU A 151 18.98 -4.53 13.21
C LEU A 151 18.69 -4.74 11.72
N HIS A 152 19.69 -5.14 10.95
CA HIS A 152 19.54 -5.51 9.55
C HIS A 152 18.53 -6.66 9.39
N LEU A 153 18.71 -7.78 10.10
CA LEU A 153 17.80 -8.94 10.04
C LEU A 153 16.37 -8.62 10.47
N ILE A 154 16.20 -7.83 11.54
CA ILE A 154 14.86 -7.39 12.00
C ILE A 154 14.20 -6.50 10.95
N SER A 155 14.95 -5.58 10.34
CA SER A 155 14.44 -4.72 9.26
C SER A 155 14.09 -5.51 8.01
N LEU A 156 14.88 -6.53 7.67
CA LEU A 156 14.63 -7.44 6.54
C LEU A 156 13.37 -8.26 6.79
N ALA A 157 13.22 -8.84 7.99
CA ALA A 157 12.04 -9.60 8.37
C ALA A 157 10.76 -8.72 8.31
N HIS A 158 10.83 -7.47 8.77
CA HIS A 158 9.73 -6.51 8.66
C HIS A 158 9.39 -6.19 7.20
N ALA A 159 10.40 -5.93 6.37
CA ALA A 159 10.22 -5.63 4.96
C ALA A 159 9.62 -6.81 4.19
N VAL A 160 10.10 -8.04 4.42
CA VAL A 160 9.55 -9.26 3.79
C VAL A 160 8.10 -9.49 4.22
N ALA A 161 7.77 -9.28 5.50
CA ALA A 161 6.37 -9.37 5.96
C ALA A 161 5.47 -8.34 5.26
N LEU A 162 5.96 -7.10 5.09
CA LEU A 162 5.23 -6.06 4.34
C LEU A 162 5.13 -6.39 2.84
N GLN A 163 6.15 -7.00 2.26
CA GLN A 163 6.17 -7.44 0.87
C GLN A 163 5.10 -8.52 0.62
N GLN A 164 4.98 -9.49 1.53
CA GLN A 164 3.92 -10.51 1.50
C GLN A 164 2.53 -9.88 1.61
N LEU A 165 2.32 -8.92 2.51
CA LEU A 165 1.04 -8.23 2.66
C LEU A 165 0.69 -7.38 1.43
N ARG A 166 1.69 -6.90 0.68
CA ARG A 166 1.52 -6.19 -0.59
C ARG A 166 1.31 -7.13 -1.78
N CYS A 167 1.36 -8.45 -1.58
CA CYS A 167 1.38 -9.45 -2.65
C CYS A 167 2.43 -9.13 -3.72
N ASP A 168 3.60 -8.67 -3.28
CA ASP A 168 4.69 -8.23 -4.15
C ASP A 168 5.71 -9.35 -4.35
N GLU A 169 5.81 -9.88 -5.56
CA GLU A 169 6.72 -10.99 -5.87
C GLU A 169 8.13 -10.50 -6.23
N ASP A 170 8.32 -9.20 -6.50
CA ASP A 170 9.61 -8.67 -6.93
C ASP A 170 10.52 -8.33 -5.74
N ILE A 171 11.48 -9.22 -5.47
CA ILE A 171 12.52 -9.03 -4.43
C ILE A 171 13.36 -7.77 -4.72
N GLY A 172 13.42 -7.31 -5.97
CA GLY A 172 14.10 -6.06 -6.34
C GLY A 172 13.44 -4.80 -5.74
N ASN A 173 12.25 -4.90 -5.16
CA ASN A 173 11.59 -3.80 -4.45
C ASN A 173 12.13 -3.59 -3.03
N LEU A 174 12.91 -4.53 -2.49
CA LEU A 174 13.63 -4.39 -1.23
C LEU A 174 14.94 -3.64 -1.48
N LEU A 175 14.99 -2.36 -1.11
CA LEU A 175 16.13 -1.47 -1.37
C LEU A 175 16.88 -1.12 -0.09
N PRO A 176 18.19 -0.84 -0.16
CA PRO A 176 18.93 -0.33 0.99
C PRO A 176 18.31 0.98 1.50
N HIS A 177 18.10 1.04 2.82
CA HIS A 177 17.63 2.25 3.48
C HIS A 177 18.69 3.34 3.39
N ASP A 178 18.28 4.51 2.93
CA ASP A 178 19.10 5.71 2.92
C ASP A 178 18.52 6.72 3.92
N SER A 179 19.34 7.11 4.90
CA SER A 179 18.98 8.06 5.95
C SER A 179 18.61 9.45 5.42
N SER A 180 19.10 9.83 4.23
CA SER A 180 18.76 11.10 3.58
C SER A 180 17.45 11.03 2.78
N SER A 181 16.90 9.82 2.67
CA SER A 181 15.78 9.54 1.81
C SER A 181 14.48 10.01 2.45
N ARG A 182 13.72 10.82 1.71
CA ARG A 182 12.40 11.27 2.17
C ARG A 182 11.46 10.06 2.25
N PRO A 183 10.57 10.01 3.25
CA PRO A 183 9.51 9.02 3.29
C PRO A 183 8.65 9.13 2.03
N PRO A 184 8.09 8.01 1.54
CA PRO A 184 7.17 8.07 0.42
C PRO A 184 5.99 8.97 0.79
N PRO A 185 5.47 9.76 -0.17
CA PRO A 185 4.32 10.60 0.08
C PRO A 185 3.13 9.72 0.50
N VAL A 186 2.45 10.12 1.57
CA VAL A 186 1.23 9.45 2.07
C VAL A 186 0.12 9.46 1.02
N ASP A 187 0.16 10.49 0.17
CA ASP A 187 -0.78 10.70 -0.91
C ASP A 187 -0.37 9.96 -2.19
N ALA A 188 -1.26 9.10 -2.70
CA ALA A 188 -1.05 8.40 -3.98
C ALA A 188 -0.73 9.36 -5.15
N ALA A 189 -1.29 10.58 -5.12
CA ALA A 189 -0.98 11.60 -6.12
C ALA A 189 0.51 12.02 -6.08
N GLY A 190 1.09 12.11 -4.88
CA GLY A 190 2.51 12.41 -4.69
C GLY A 190 3.41 11.29 -5.25
N VAL A 191 2.97 10.03 -5.12
CA VAL A 191 3.72 8.86 -5.59
C VAL A 191 3.91 8.88 -7.11
N PHE A 192 2.94 9.39 -7.86
CA PHE A 192 3.00 9.47 -9.33
C PHE A 192 3.59 10.77 -9.87
N THR A 193 4.17 11.64 -9.03
CA THR A 193 4.85 12.85 -9.51
C THR A 193 6.16 12.51 -10.22
N ASN A 194 6.50 13.25 -11.28
CA ASN A 194 7.74 13.04 -12.02
C ASN A 194 8.98 13.11 -11.12
N ALA A 195 8.98 14.02 -10.13
CA ALA A 195 10.06 14.13 -9.15
C ALA A 195 10.24 12.86 -8.30
N HIS A 196 9.14 12.25 -7.84
CA HIS A 196 9.18 10.99 -7.09
C HIS A 196 9.61 9.82 -7.99
N VAL A 197 9.10 9.77 -9.22
CA VAL A 197 9.50 8.76 -10.21
C VAL A 197 11.00 8.83 -10.48
N GLU A 198 11.53 10.03 -10.74
CA GLU A 198 12.96 10.27 -10.95
C GLU A 198 13.78 9.87 -9.72
N GLN A 199 13.33 10.23 -8.51
CA GLN A 199 13.99 9.83 -7.27
C GLN A 199 14.02 8.30 -7.11
N SER A 200 12.92 7.61 -7.41
CA SER A 200 12.83 6.15 -7.36
C SER A 200 13.73 5.48 -8.41
N CYS A 201 13.84 6.05 -9.61
CA CYS A 201 14.77 5.58 -10.63
C CYS A 201 16.23 5.73 -10.22
N GLN A 202 16.58 6.88 -9.62
CA GLN A 202 17.93 7.13 -9.10
C GLN A 202 18.29 6.11 -8.02
N ARG A 203 17.37 5.81 -7.08
CA ARG A 203 17.61 4.81 -6.02
C ARG A 203 17.88 3.41 -6.58
N ARG A 204 17.18 3.02 -7.64
CA ARG A 204 17.34 1.70 -8.26
C ARG A 204 18.50 1.61 -9.24
N ARG A 205 19.22 2.72 -9.49
CA ARG A 205 20.30 2.82 -10.50
C ARG A 205 19.84 2.36 -11.89
N PHE A 206 18.56 2.54 -12.22
CA PHE A 206 18.03 2.18 -13.53
C PHE A 206 18.48 3.16 -14.61
N THR A 207 18.48 2.68 -15.86
CA THR A 207 18.76 3.54 -17.01
C THR A 207 17.63 4.55 -17.20
N SER A 208 17.95 5.76 -17.68
CA SER A 208 16.96 6.81 -17.94
C SER A 208 15.85 6.35 -18.92
N ALA A 209 16.18 5.42 -19.82
CA ALA A 209 15.25 4.86 -20.80
C ALA A 209 14.14 3.99 -20.15
N GLU A 210 14.48 3.16 -19.17
CA GLU A 210 13.51 2.33 -18.43
C GLU A 210 12.61 3.20 -17.55
N CYS A 211 13.22 4.20 -16.89
CA CYS A 211 12.50 5.20 -16.12
C CYS A 211 11.46 5.95 -16.96
N ALA A 212 11.84 6.37 -18.18
CA ALA A 212 10.95 7.07 -19.09
C ALA A 212 9.78 6.19 -19.60
N LYS A 213 10.01 4.89 -19.82
CA LYS A 213 8.93 3.95 -20.17
C LYS A 213 7.92 3.82 -19.03
N GLN A 214 8.41 3.67 -17.80
CA GLN A 214 7.57 3.52 -16.62
C GLN A 214 6.77 4.81 -16.33
N ALA A 215 7.41 5.98 -16.46
CA ALA A 215 6.77 7.29 -16.30
C ALA A 215 5.65 7.53 -17.33
N ARG A 216 5.86 7.14 -18.60
CA ARG A 216 4.82 7.24 -19.64
C ARG A 216 3.63 6.32 -19.36
N TYR A 217 3.89 5.13 -18.82
CA TYR A 217 2.83 4.19 -18.48
C TYR A 217 1.97 4.70 -17.31
N SER A 218 2.59 5.37 -16.34
CA SER A 218 1.88 5.89 -15.17
C SER A 218 1.12 7.20 -15.42
N THR A 219 1.62 8.08 -16.29
CA THR A 219 1.08 9.44 -16.48
C THR A 219 0.30 9.66 -17.78
N GLY A 220 0.33 8.71 -18.73
CA GLY A 220 -0.35 8.86 -20.02
C GLY A 220 -1.88 8.90 -19.94
N VAL A 221 -2.51 9.86 -20.63
CA VAL A 221 -3.99 9.99 -20.72
C VAL A 221 -4.66 8.69 -21.20
N TRP A 222 -4.01 7.98 -22.12
CA TRP A 222 -4.48 6.67 -22.60
C TRP A 222 -4.46 5.57 -21.54
N SER A 223 -3.55 5.63 -20.55
CA SER A 223 -3.53 4.66 -19.45
C SER A 223 -4.66 4.92 -18.46
N LEU A 224 -5.06 6.19 -18.25
CA LEU A 224 -6.23 6.55 -17.45
C LEU A 224 -7.53 6.03 -18.09
N LEU A 225 -7.71 6.22 -19.40
CA LEU A 225 -8.85 5.68 -20.15
C LEU A 225 -8.91 4.15 -20.10
N LYS A 226 -7.78 3.46 -20.34
CA LYS A 226 -7.72 2.00 -20.21
C LYS A 226 -8.05 1.54 -18.78
N ARG A 227 -7.58 2.23 -17.74
CA ARG A 227 -7.88 1.92 -16.34
C ARG A 227 -9.35 2.12 -16.00
N ALA A 228 -9.98 3.18 -16.52
CA ALA A 228 -11.40 3.45 -16.33
C ALA A 228 -12.29 2.39 -17.01
N VAL A 229 -11.92 1.97 -18.22
CA VAL A 229 -12.72 1.02 -19.01
C VAL A 229 -12.52 -0.42 -18.54
N VAL A 230 -11.28 -0.84 -18.25
CA VAL A 230 -10.97 -2.25 -17.99
C VAL A 230 -11.34 -2.68 -16.56
N MET A 231 -11.74 -1.74 -15.67
CA MET A 231 -12.10 -1.99 -14.26
C MET A 231 -11.10 -2.83 -13.46
N SER A 232 -9.94 -3.09 -14.03
CA SER A 232 -8.92 -3.91 -13.44
C SER A 232 -8.19 -3.00 -12.47
N THR A 233 -8.32 -3.29 -11.18
CA THR A 233 -7.19 -3.16 -10.26
C THR A 233 -6.09 -4.07 -10.79
N SER A 234 -5.49 -3.67 -11.91
CA SER A 234 -4.57 -4.54 -12.59
C SER A 234 -3.41 -4.72 -11.64
N ARG A 235 -2.99 -5.97 -11.52
CA ARG A 235 -1.70 -6.33 -10.94
C ARG A 235 -0.63 -5.32 -11.40
N ALA A 236 -0.64 -4.94 -12.68
CA ALA A 236 0.21 -3.88 -13.23
C ALA A 236 0.13 -2.50 -12.54
N SER A 237 -1.02 -2.04 -12.06
CA SER A 237 -1.13 -0.80 -11.28
C SER A 237 -0.57 -0.96 -9.87
N GLN A 238 -0.76 -2.13 -9.26
CA GLN A 238 -0.17 -2.48 -7.97
C GLN A 238 1.35 -2.65 -8.09
N ASP A 239 1.83 -3.32 -9.12
CA ASP A 239 3.24 -3.46 -9.48
C ASP A 239 3.88 -2.08 -9.70
N SER A 240 3.18 -1.18 -10.40
CA SER A 240 3.66 0.21 -10.56
C SER A 240 3.78 0.93 -9.23
N TYR A 241 2.82 0.74 -8.32
CA TYR A 241 2.84 1.34 -6.98
C TYR A 241 3.96 0.74 -6.11
N ASN A 242 4.10 -0.58 -6.09
CA ASN A 242 5.15 -1.31 -5.38
C ASN A 242 6.53 -0.88 -5.89
N TRP A 243 6.66 -0.73 -7.20
CA TRP A 243 7.88 -0.25 -7.84
C TRP A 243 8.21 1.20 -7.42
N LEU A 244 7.23 2.09 -7.36
CA LEU A 244 7.40 3.47 -6.91
C LEU A 244 7.61 3.62 -5.40
N SER A 245 7.20 2.63 -4.62
CA SER A 245 7.24 2.65 -3.16
C SER A 245 8.06 1.47 -2.62
N PRO A 246 9.36 1.40 -2.94
CA PRO A 246 10.22 0.32 -2.49
C PRO A 246 10.25 0.23 -0.97
N LEU A 247 10.46 -0.99 -0.47
CA LEU A 247 10.56 -1.26 0.96
C LEU A 247 12.03 -1.10 1.39
N PRO A 248 12.34 -0.15 2.30
CA PRO A 248 13.69 0.07 2.75
C PRO A 248 14.12 -1.02 3.74
N VAL A 249 15.32 -1.57 3.55
CA VAL A 249 15.98 -2.53 4.44
C VAL A 249 17.29 -1.92 4.91
N LEU A 250 17.58 -1.92 6.21
CA LEU A 250 18.85 -1.39 6.73
C LEU A 250 19.99 -2.21 6.16
N GLY A 251 20.97 -1.58 5.49
CA GLY A 251 22.09 -2.29 4.85
C GLY A 251 21.79 -2.89 3.46
N GLY A 252 20.52 -2.94 3.03
CA GLY A 252 20.11 -3.61 1.79
C GLY A 252 20.13 -5.13 1.91
N ILE A 253 19.78 -5.86 0.84
CA ILE A 253 19.80 -7.32 0.85
C ILE A 253 21.18 -7.84 0.50
N LEU A 254 21.70 -8.78 1.29
CA LEU A 254 22.93 -9.50 0.98
C LEU A 254 22.69 -10.55 -0.13
N PRO A 255 23.67 -10.83 -1.00
CA PRO A 255 23.49 -11.81 -2.08
C PRO A 255 23.05 -13.20 -1.61
N GLU A 256 23.51 -13.62 -0.43
CA GLU A 256 23.14 -14.90 0.19
C GLU A 256 21.67 -14.92 0.65
N GLU A 257 21.20 -13.84 1.27
CA GLU A 257 19.81 -13.68 1.69
C GLU A 257 18.88 -13.62 0.48
N ARG A 258 19.31 -12.94 -0.58
CA ARG A 258 18.59 -12.90 -1.85
C ARG A 258 18.43 -14.31 -2.43
N ALA A 259 19.50 -15.11 -2.44
CA ALA A 259 19.42 -16.49 -2.90
C ALA A 259 18.45 -17.33 -2.06
N LEU A 260 18.42 -17.14 -0.74
CA LEU A 260 17.45 -17.82 0.13
C LEU A 260 15.99 -17.41 -0.18
N LEU A 261 15.75 -16.11 -0.37
CA LEU A 261 14.41 -15.60 -0.72
C LEU A 261 13.96 -16.02 -2.12
N GLU A 262 14.89 -16.23 -3.05
CA GLU A 262 14.60 -16.74 -4.40
C GLU A 262 14.35 -18.27 -4.41
N LEU A 263 15.02 -19.01 -3.52
CA LEU A 263 14.87 -20.47 -3.38
C LEU A 263 13.54 -20.89 -2.79
N GLU A 264 12.99 -20.08 -1.89
CA GLU A 264 11.68 -20.29 -1.31
C GLU A 264 10.72 -19.27 -1.96
N PRO A 265 10.33 -19.48 -3.24
CA PRO A 265 9.39 -18.58 -3.88
C PRO A 265 8.18 -18.54 -2.98
N MET A 266 7.83 -17.34 -2.49
CA MET A 266 6.74 -17.14 -1.55
C MET A 266 5.47 -17.67 -2.21
N HIS A 267 5.20 -18.96 -1.99
CA HIS A 267 4.01 -19.62 -2.45
C HIS A 267 2.94 -19.03 -1.56
N HIS A 268 2.34 -17.94 -2.03
CA HIS A 268 1.01 -17.59 -1.59
C HIS A 268 0.23 -18.89 -1.68
N PRO A 269 -0.24 -19.46 -0.55
CA PRO A 269 -1.22 -20.51 -0.64
C PRO A 269 -2.34 -19.86 -1.44
N ARG A 270 -2.48 -20.24 -2.72
CA ARG A 270 -3.57 -19.77 -3.56
C ARG A 270 -4.78 -20.23 -2.80
N SER A 271 -5.37 -19.32 -2.03
CA SER A 271 -6.53 -19.61 -1.24
C SER A 271 -7.54 -20.17 -2.24
N PRO A 272 -7.91 -21.46 -2.14
CA PRO A 272 -8.77 -22.10 -3.15
C PRO A 272 -10.13 -21.40 -3.25
N TYR A 273 -10.42 -20.49 -2.30
CA TYR A 273 -11.63 -19.69 -2.22
C TYR A 273 -11.70 -18.49 -3.19
N VAL A 274 -10.62 -18.08 -3.87
CA VAL A 274 -10.68 -16.91 -4.78
C VAL A 274 -11.16 -17.25 -6.19
N THR A 275 -11.10 -18.52 -6.60
CA THR A 275 -11.59 -18.95 -7.93
C THR A 275 -13.10 -19.23 -8.00
N ALA A 276 -13.83 -19.17 -6.88
CA ALA A 276 -15.28 -19.45 -6.84
C ALA A 276 -16.14 -18.20 -6.54
N GLY A 277 -15.65 -17.00 -6.87
CA GLY A 277 -16.43 -15.76 -6.82
C GLY A 277 -17.36 -15.55 -8.02
N GLY A 278 -17.51 -16.56 -8.88
CA GLY A 278 -18.61 -16.65 -9.83
C GLY A 278 -19.85 -17.19 -9.14
N LEU A 279 -20.71 -16.29 -8.67
CA LEU A 279 -22.17 -16.47 -8.55
C LEU A 279 -22.70 -17.88 -8.19
N CYS A 280 -22.28 -18.48 -7.08
CA CYS A 280 -23.08 -19.54 -6.45
C CYS A 280 -24.10 -18.90 -5.51
N LEU A 281 -25.24 -18.49 -6.09
CA LEU A 281 -26.50 -18.40 -5.37
C LEU A 281 -26.83 -19.81 -4.87
N ALA A 282 -26.41 -20.15 -3.65
CA ALA A 282 -26.93 -21.29 -2.91
C ALA A 282 -28.34 -20.92 -2.46
N ALA A 283 -29.32 -21.22 -3.32
CA ALA A 283 -30.69 -21.43 -2.91
C ALA A 283 -30.77 -22.84 -2.31
N ASP A 284 -30.38 -22.98 -1.05
CA ASP A 284 -30.80 -24.12 -0.23
C ASP A 284 -31.79 -23.60 0.81
N GLY A 285 -33.00 -24.14 0.72
CA GLY A 285 -34.16 -23.71 1.47
C GLY A 285 -34.11 -24.05 2.96
N ALA A 286 -34.79 -23.21 3.72
CA ALA A 286 -35.56 -23.55 4.91
C ALA A 286 -36.79 -22.64 4.91
#